data_AF-F9U6D4-F1
#
_entry.id   AF-F9U6D4-F1
#
_cell.length_a   1.000
_cell.length_b   1.000
_cell.length_c   1.000
_cell.angle_alpha   90.00
_cell.angle_beta   90.00
_cell.angle_gamma   90.00
#
_symmetry.space_group_name_H-M   'P 1'
#
loop_
_entity.id
_entity.type
_entity.pdbx_description
1 polymer ?
#
loop_
_entity_poly.entity_id
_entity_poly.type
_entity_poly.pdbx_seq_one_letter_code
_entity_poly.pdbx_strand_id
1 'polypeptide(L)' 'MLRFALALARRTADEIGCVGVVVDAKPDATAFYQRYGFEPLALIEDALLHRPDPIPMFLPLSAIPRAADR' A
#
# COMPACT_ATOMS: atom_id res chain seq x y z
N MET A 1 -3.68 -3.07 11.66
CA MET A 1 -2.35 -2.65 11.19
C MET A 1 -2.40 -1.58 10.11
N LEU A 2 -3.20 -1.73 9.03
CA LEU A 2 -3.23 -0.77 7.90
C LEU A 2 -3.28 0.72 8.30
N ARG A 3 -4.21 1.14 9.17
CA ARG A 3 -4.30 2.55 9.64
C ARG A 3 -2.96 3.10 10.16
N PHE A 4 -2.21 2.30 10.92
CA PHE A 4 -0.91 2.72 11.46
C PHE A 4 0.12 2.89 10.33
N ALA A 5 0.16 1.96 9.38
CA ALA A 5 1.05 2.06 8.22
C ALA A 5 0.76 3.31 7.38
N LEU A 6 -0.52 3.64 7.16
CA LEU A 6 -0.90 4.86 6.43
C LEU A 6 -0.48 6.14 7.17
N ALA A 7 -0.63 6.17 8.50
CA ALA A 7 -0.17 7.29 9.33
C ALA A 7 1.36 7.43 9.31
N LEU A 8 2.08 6.30 9.34
CA LEU A 8 3.54 6.29 9.22
C LEU A 8 3.98 6.81 7.84
N ALA A 9 3.39 6.31 6.75
CA ALA A 9 3.70 6.76 5.40
C ALA A 9 3.52 8.28 5.23
N ARG A 10 2.51 8.88 5.90
CA ARG A 10 2.32 10.33 5.87
C ARG A 10 3.42 11.10 6.62
N ARG A 11 3.82 10.63 7.79
CA ARG A 11 4.97 11.21 8.51
C ARG A 11 6.26 11.08 7.70
N THR A 12 6.50 9.90 7.14
CA THR A 12 7.67 9.65 6.28
C THR A 12 7.64 10.51 5.01
N ALA A 13 6.45 10.88 4.52
CA ALA A 13 6.33 11.83 3.41
C ALA A 13 6.80 13.23 3.79
N ASP A 14 6.43 13.70 4.98
CA ASP A 14 6.85 15.00 5.50
C ASP A 14 8.36 15.02 5.85
N GLU A 15 8.93 13.88 6.26
CA GLU A 15 10.34 13.76 6.65
C GLU A 15 11.30 13.56 5.46
N ILE A 16 10.98 12.65 4.53
CA ILE A 16 11.90 12.20 3.47
C ILE A 16 11.23 11.99 2.10
N GLY A 17 9.97 12.40 1.91
CA GLY A 17 9.32 12.35 0.60
C GLY A 17 8.76 10.98 0.19
N CYS A 18 8.28 10.15 1.13
CA CYS A 18 7.46 8.97 0.81
C CYS A 18 6.30 9.30 -0.14
N VAL A 19 6.16 8.54 -1.23
CA VAL A 19 5.15 8.79 -2.28
C VAL A 19 3.96 7.82 -2.24
N GLY A 20 3.97 6.83 -1.34
CA GLY A 20 2.89 5.85 -1.23
C GLY A 20 3.28 4.59 -0.46
N VAL A 21 2.39 3.61 -0.48
CA VAL A 21 2.55 2.33 0.23
C VAL A 21 2.39 1.18 -0.76
N VAL A 22 3.31 0.22 -0.73
CA VAL A 22 3.20 -1.06 -1.45
C VAL A 22 2.88 -2.16 -0.44
N VAL A 23 2.02 -3.10 -0.82
CA VAL A 23 1.73 -4.31 -0.05
C VAL A 23 1.72 -5.53 -0.96
N ASP A 24 2.36 -6.60 -0.52
CA ASP A 24 2.22 -7.93 -1.10
C ASP A 24 0.94 -8.58 -0.54
N ALA A 25 -0.18 -8.37 -1.22
CA ALA A 25 -1.46 -8.88 -0.76
C ALA A 25 -1.58 -10.38 -1.04
N LYS A 26 -2.02 -11.16 -0.06
CA LYS A 26 -2.53 -12.51 -0.35
C LYS A 26 -3.70 -12.40 -1.34
N PRO A 27 -3.89 -13.35 -2.27
CA PRO A 27 -4.96 -13.26 -3.27
C PRO A 27 -6.36 -13.02 -2.68
N ASP A 28 -6.66 -13.66 -1.55
CA ASP A 28 -7.92 -13.53 -0.81
C ASP A 28 -8.09 -12.17 -0.09
N ALA A 29 -7.00 -11.43 0.13
CA ALA A 29 -6.99 -10.14 0.78
C ALA A 29 -7.03 -8.96 -0.20
N THR A 30 -6.94 -9.19 -1.50
CA THR A 30 -6.93 -8.13 -2.55
C THR A 30 -8.15 -7.22 -2.45
N ALA A 31 -9.35 -7.81 -2.34
CA ALA A 31 -10.61 -7.08 -2.17
C ALA A 31 -10.65 -6.24 -0.88
N PHE A 32 -9.87 -6.59 0.15
CA PHE A 32 -9.73 -5.74 1.34
C PHE A 32 -8.97 -4.45 1.01
N TYR A 33 -7.85 -4.54 0.31
CA TYR A 33 -7.01 -3.39 -0.02
C TYR A 33 -7.65 -2.48 -1.09
N GLN A 34 -8.34 -3.07 -2.08
CA GLN A 34 -9.06 -2.30 -3.11
C GLN A 34 -10.07 -1.30 -2.50
N ARG A 35 -10.73 -1.65 -1.39
CA ARG A 35 -11.66 -0.74 -0.70
C ARG A 35 -11.01 0.53 -0.14
N TYR A 36 -9.69 0.51 0.03
CA TYR A 36 -8.91 1.67 0.48
C TYR A 36 -8.20 2.40 -0.67
N GLY A 37 -8.46 2.02 -1.93
CA GLY A 37 -7.88 2.64 -3.11
C GLY A 37 -6.53 2.05 -3.54
N PHE A 38 -6.13 0.89 -3.01
CA PHE A 38 -4.96 0.19 -3.52
C PHE A 38 -5.26 -0.42 -4.89
N GLU A 39 -4.31 -0.31 -5.81
CA GLU A 39 -4.39 -0.86 -7.16
C GLU A 39 -3.29 -1.91 -7.37
N PRO A 40 -3.54 -3.00 -8.12
CA PRO A 40 -2.51 -3.98 -8.45
C PRO A 40 -1.32 -3.32 -9.17
N LEU A 41 -0.11 -3.63 -8.71
CA LEU A 41 1.12 -3.17 -9.32
C LEU A 41 1.67 -4.29 -10.23
N ALA A 42 1.86 -3.98 -11.51
CA ALA A 42 2.48 -4.90 -12.43
C ALA A 42 3.96 -5.10 -12.06
N LEU A 43 4.36 -6.35 -11.87
CA LEU A 43 5.76 -6.72 -11.70
C LEU A 43 6.43 -6.75 -13.08
N ILE A 44 7.56 -6.05 -13.21
CA ILE A 44 8.37 -6.05 -14.43
C ILE A 44 9.33 -7.25 -14.41
N GLU A 45 9.91 -7.57 -13.25
CA GLU A 45 10.85 -8.69 -13.03
C GLU A 45 10.62 -9.30 -11.63
N ASP A 46 10.99 -10.58 -11.47
CA ASP A 46 10.95 -11.37 -10.22
C ASP A 46 9.60 -11.35 -9.47
N ALA A 47 8.67 -12.19 -9.93
CA ALA A 47 7.58 -12.63 -9.06
C ALA A 47 8.17 -13.45 -7.91
N LEU A 48 7.81 -13.09 -6.66
CA LEU A 48 8.09 -13.90 -5.48
C LEU A 48 7.66 -15.35 -5.77
N LEU A 49 8.62 -16.29 -5.82
CA LEU A 49 8.38 -17.72 -6.04
C LEU A 49 7.72 -18.38 -4.80
N HIS A 50 6.65 -17.80 -4.29
CA HIS A 50 5.92 -18.25 -3.10
C HIS A 50 4.48 -18.55 -3.49
N ARG A 51 4.02 -19.80 -3.37
CA ARG A 51 2.65 -20.20 -3.74
C ARG A 51 1.70 -20.16 -2.53
N PRO A 52 0.50 -19.55 -2.63
CA PRO A 52 0.02 -18.76 -3.77
C PRO A 52 0.72 -17.40 -3.87
N ASP A 53 0.99 -16.96 -5.09
CA ASP A 53 1.76 -15.74 -5.34
C ASP A 53 1.02 -14.55 -4.72
N PRO A 54 1.68 -13.76 -3.87
CA PRO A 54 1.11 -12.50 -3.45
C PRO A 54 0.97 -11.57 -4.66
N ILE A 55 -0.05 -10.72 -4.61
CA ILE A 55 -0.32 -9.69 -5.60
C ILE A 55 0.19 -8.36 -5.01
N PRO A 56 1.29 -7.80 -5.55
CA PRO A 56 1.72 -6.47 -5.15
C PRO A 56 0.64 -5.46 -5.48
N MET A 57 0.35 -4.57 -4.53
CA MET A 57 -0.62 -3.50 -4.69
C MET A 57 -0.04 -2.20 -4.16
N PHE A 58 -0.36 -1.09 -4.82
CA PHE A 58 0.13 0.23 -4.51
C PHE A 58 -1.00 1.19 -4.14
N LEU A 59 -0.78 2.02 -3.12
CA LEU A 59 -1.62 3.16 -2.76
C LEU A 59 -0.78 4.44 -2.80
N PRO A 60 -1.08 5.40 -3.70
CA PRO A 60 -0.36 6.67 -3.74
C PRO A 60 -0.65 7.50 -2.48
N LEU A 61 0.33 8.29 -2.03
CA LEU A 61 0.19 9.17 -0.86
C LEU A 61 -0.96 10.17 -1.03
N SER A 62 -1.26 10.60 -2.27
CA SER A 62 -2.37 11.50 -2.59
C SER A 62 -3.74 10.93 -2.21
N ALA A 63 -3.88 9.60 -2.20
CA ALA A 63 -5.10 8.91 -1.80
C ALA A 63 -5.20 8.70 -0.28
N ILE A 64 -4.13 8.98 0.47
CA ILE A 64 -4.11 8.91 1.95
C ILE A 64 -4.51 10.29 2.49
N PRO A 65 -5.64 10.43 3.20
CA PRO A 65 -6.01 11.71 3.81
C PRO A 65 -4.96 12.15 4.83
N ARG A 66 -4.74 13.47 4.97
CA ARG A 66 -4.11 13.97 6.20
C ARG A 66 -5.03 13.62 7.35
N ALA A 67 -4.46 13.16 8.47
CA ALA A 67 -5.24 13.14 9.69
C ALA A 67 -5.76 14.57 9.93
N ALA A 68 -7.05 14.72 10.18
CA ALA A 68 -7.57 16.00 10.66
C ALA A 68 -6.86 16.29 11.99
N ASP A 69 -6.26 17.46 12.11
CA ASP A 69 -5.74 17.96 13.38
C ASP A 69 -6.90 17.88 14.39
N ARG A 70 -6.78 17.01 15.39
CA ARG A 70 -7.74 16.88 16.48
C ARG A 70 -7.10 17.39 17.76
#